data_AF-A0A075VBT1-F1
#
_entry.id   AF-A0A075VBT1-F1
#
_cell.length_a   1.000
_cell.length_b   1.000
_cell.length_c   1.000
_cell.angle_alpha   90.00
_cell.angle_beta   90.00
_cell.angle_gamma   90.00
#
_symmetry.space_group_name_H-M   'P 1'
#
loop_
_entity.id
_entity.type
_entity.pdbx_description
1 polymer ?
#
loop_
_entity_poly.entity_id
_entity_poly.type
_entity_poly.pdbx_seq_one_letter_code
_entity_poly.pdbx_strand_id
1 'polypeptide(L)'
;MTDGTGGPPGNFSDILGDFSAQADAMVKAANEGRFAVSPEMGEAYKTALNDYLDSWTGNKIHFDSLANSPELGASPYAGEVAQHMSLVASGDDQSAKTQLETLQNVVERACGAIDTAISKYKSSDHAASVDLSNLNKDFG
;
A
#
# COMPACT_ATOMS: atom_id res chain seq x y z
N MET A 1 -35.15 -4.52 -7.00
CA MET A 1 -34.18 -3.95 -6.03
C MET A 1 -32.87 -3.89 -6.78
N THR A 2 -32.39 -2.69 -7.11
CA THR A 2 -31.11 -2.47 -7.80
C THR A 2 -30.04 -2.34 -6.73
N ASP A 3 -29.12 -3.31 -6.68
CA ASP A 3 -28.09 -3.49 -5.65
C ASP A 3 -26.92 -2.54 -5.88
N GLY A 4 -26.90 -1.45 -5.12
CA GLY A 4 -25.86 -0.41 -5.19
C GLY A 4 -24.51 -0.83 -4.59
N THR A 5 -23.86 -1.86 -5.13
CA THR A 5 -22.49 -2.24 -4.74
C THR A 5 -21.73 -2.72 -5.97
N GLY A 6 -20.45 -2.37 -6.06
CA GLY A 6 -19.58 -2.61 -7.21
C GLY A 6 -19.64 -4.02 -7.81
N GLY A 7 -19.17 -4.11 -9.05
CA GLY A 7 -19.15 -5.32 -9.86
C GLY A 7 -18.59 -6.56 -9.15
N PRO A 8 -18.68 -7.74 -9.80
CA PRO A 8 -18.43 -9.03 -9.18
C PRO A 8 -17.13 -8.98 -8.36
N PRO A 9 -17.14 -9.42 -7.09
CA PRO A 9 -15.95 -9.36 -6.24
C PRO A 9 -14.82 -10.11 -6.95
N GLY A 10 -13.83 -9.37 -7.43
CA GLY A 10 -12.56 -9.96 -7.84
C GLY A 10 -11.94 -10.66 -6.65
N ASN A 11 -11.23 -11.75 -6.89
CA ASN A 11 -10.48 -12.44 -5.84
C ASN A 11 -9.44 -11.46 -5.25
N PHE A 12 -9.66 -11.00 -4.02
CA PHE A 12 -8.83 -9.97 -3.38
C PHE A 12 -7.36 -10.38 -3.32
N SER A 13 -7.07 -11.67 -3.13
CA SER A 13 -5.71 -12.19 -3.13
C SER A 13 -5.02 -12.03 -4.50
N ASP A 14 -5.75 -12.18 -5.61
CA ASP A 14 -5.21 -11.96 -6.95
C ASP A 14 -4.91 -10.48 -7.18
N ILE A 15 -5.81 -9.59 -6.72
CA ILE A 15 -5.60 -8.13 -6.78
C ILE A 15 -4.36 -7.72 -5.96
N LEU A 16 -4.16 -8.31 -4.77
CA LEU A 16 -2.96 -8.08 -3.96
C LEU A 16 -1.69 -8.60 -4.63
N GLY A 17 -1.77 -9.75 -5.30
CA GLY A 17 -0.68 -10.29 -6.10
C GLY A 17 -0.26 -9.32 -7.22
N ASP A 18 -1.23 -8.83 -7.99
CA ASP A 18 -1.00 -7.86 -9.06
C ASP A 18 -0.41 -6.56 -8.51
N PHE A 19 -0.95 -6.05 -7.41
CA PHE A 19 -0.44 -4.81 -6.80
C PHE A 19 0.97 -5.00 -6.23
N SER A 20 1.27 -6.15 -5.63
CA SER A 20 2.62 -6.50 -5.18
C SER A 20 3.62 -6.50 -6.34
N ALA A 21 3.26 -7.11 -7.47
CA ALA A 21 4.11 -7.13 -8.66
C ALA A 21 4.34 -5.71 -9.22
N GLN A 22 3.32 -4.85 -9.18
CA GLN A 22 3.45 -3.45 -9.58
C GLN A 22 4.37 -2.68 -8.64
N ALA A 23 4.28 -2.88 -7.32
CA ALA A 23 5.18 -2.26 -6.35
C ALA A 23 6.64 -2.69 -6.58
N ASP A 24 6.89 -3.97 -6.87
CA ASP A 24 8.24 -4.45 -7.22
C ASP A 24 8.77 -3.82 -8.52
N ALA A 25 7.90 -3.66 -9.52
CA ALA A 25 8.25 -2.96 -10.75
C ALA A 25 8.57 -1.48 -10.50
N MET A 26 7.84 -0.80 -9.60
CA MET A 26 8.13 0.57 -9.19
C MET A 26 9.48 0.66 -8.49
N VAL A 27 9.76 -0.21 -7.51
CA VAL A 27 11.05 -0.27 -6.80
C VAL A 27 12.20 -0.43 -7.80
N LYS A 28 12.06 -1.39 -8.73
CA LYS A 28 13.07 -1.62 -9.77
C LYS A 28 13.26 -0.38 -10.64
N ALA A 29 12.19 0.20 -11.17
CA ALA A 29 12.27 1.35 -12.06
C ALA A 29 12.83 2.60 -11.34
N ALA A 30 12.49 2.81 -10.06
CA ALA A 30 13.05 3.87 -9.22
C ALA A 30 14.56 3.66 -9.01
N ASN A 31 14.99 2.45 -8.66
CA ASN A 31 16.40 2.13 -8.48
C ASN A 31 17.21 2.33 -9.77
N GLU A 32 16.66 1.93 -10.91
CA GLU A 32 17.27 2.11 -12.24
C GLU A 32 17.23 3.58 -12.72
N GLY A 33 16.57 4.49 -12.00
CA GLY A 33 16.37 5.88 -12.42
C GLY A 33 15.46 6.03 -13.66
N ARG A 34 14.75 4.97 -14.03
CA ARG A 34 13.79 4.94 -15.15
C ARG A 34 12.39 5.40 -14.75
N PHE A 35 12.15 5.52 -13.45
CA PHE A 35 10.94 6.10 -12.89
C PHE A 35 11.29 7.51 -12.42
N ALA A 36 10.96 8.49 -13.24
CA ALA A 36 11.10 9.91 -12.93
C ALA A 36 9.70 10.47 -12.68
N VAL A 37 9.41 10.77 -11.42
CA VAL A 37 8.21 11.49 -10.99
C VAL A 37 8.65 12.85 -10.46
N SER A 38 7.92 13.92 -10.77
CA SER A 38 8.21 15.21 -10.15
C SER A 38 8.01 15.10 -8.63
N PRO A 39 8.73 15.86 -7.81
CA PRO A 39 8.54 15.85 -6.36
C PRO A 39 7.08 16.07 -5.96
N GLU A 40 6.38 16.99 -6.62
CA GLU A 40 4.98 17.33 -6.34
C GLU A 40 4.03 16.16 -6.63
N MET A 41 4.20 15.50 -7.77
CA MET A 41 3.40 14.34 -8.15
C MET A 41 3.71 13.13 -7.27
N GLY A 42 4.97 12.95 -6.90
CA GLY A 42 5.38 11.88 -5.99
C GLY A 42 4.80 12.05 -4.60
N GLU A 43 4.84 13.26 -4.04
CA GLU A 43 4.22 13.54 -2.73
C GLU A 43 2.70 13.41 -2.78
N ALA A 44 2.02 13.91 -3.83
CA ALA A 44 0.58 13.73 -3.97
C ALA A 44 0.17 12.25 -3.98
N TYR A 45 0.95 11.41 -4.66
CA TYR A 45 0.68 9.97 -4.69
C TYR A 45 0.97 9.30 -3.34
N LYS A 46 2.05 9.69 -2.64
CA LYS A 46 2.34 9.24 -1.28
C LYS A 46 1.24 9.62 -0.29
N THR A 47 0.66 10.82 -0.39
CA THR A 47 -0.44 11.24 0.48
C THR A 47 -1.61 10.25 0.39
N ALA A 48 -2.03 9.87 -0.83
CA ALA A 48 -3.11 8.90 -1.00
C ALA A 48 -2.77 7.51 -0.42
N LEU A 49 -1.51 7.09 -0.53
CA LEU A 49 -1.04 5.83 0.06
C LEU A 49 -0.96 5.89 1.59
N ASN A 50 -0.58 7.03 2.15
CA ASN A 50 -0.51 7.25 3.59
C ASN A 50 -1.91 7.31 4.22
N ASP A 51 -2.91 7.87 3.53
CA ASP A 51 -4.30 7.87 4.01
C ASP A 51 -4.80 6.43 4.25
N TYR A 52 -4.41 5.49 3.38
CA TYR A 52 -4.67 4.06 3.59
C TYR A 52 -3.93 3.52 4.82
N LEU A 53 -2.62 3.79 4.94
CA LEU A 53 -1.81 3.30 6.07
C LEU A 53 -2.33 3.80 7.42
N ASP A 54 -2.74 5.07 7.48
CA ASP A 54 -3.31 5.68 8.68
C ASP A 54 -4.66 5.04 9.04
N SER A 55 -5.53 4.84 8.04
CA SER A 55 -6.80 4.16 8.22
C SER A 55 -6.62 2.72 8.71
N TRP A 56 -5.69 1.98 8.10
CA TRP A 56 -5.40 0.61 8.49
C TRP A 56 -4.82 0.52 9.91
N THR A 57 -3.88 1.39 10.26
CA THR A 57 -3.30 1.46 11.61
C THR A 57 -4.35 1.71 12.67
N GLY A 58 -5.30 2.62 12.41
CA GLY A 58 -6.45 2.86 13.30
C GLY A 58 -7.38 1.65 13.42
N ASN A 59 -7.63 0.95 12.32
CA ASN A 59 -8.54 -0.19 12.26
C ASN A 59 -7.94 -1.49 12.80
N LYS A 60 -6.61 -1.62 12.88
CA LYS A 60 -5.93 -2.83 13.36
C LYS A 60 -6.42 -3.27 14.75
N ILE A 61 -6.65 -2.30 15.65
CA ILE A 61 -7.18 -2.54 17.00
C ILE A 61 -8.57 -3.18 16.97
N HIS A 62 -9.42 -2.80 16.02
CA HIS A 62 -10.75 -3.38 15.86
C HIS A 62 -10.67 -4.83 15.37
N PHE A 63 -9.75 -5.15 14.45
CA PHE A 63 -9.50 -6.53 14.02
C PHE A 63 -8.94 -7.40 15.15
N ASP A 64 -8.06 -6.85 15.99
CA ASP A 64 -7.57 -7.55 17.17
C ASP A 64 -8.70 -7.84 18.17
N SER A 65 -9.65 -6.90 18.33
CA SER A 65 -10.85 -7.13 19.15
C SER A 65 -11.77 -8.19 18.56
N LEU A 66 -11.89 -8.29 17.23
CA LEU A 66 -12.71 -9.32 16.57
C LEU A 66 -12.07 -10.71 16.66
N ALA A 67 -10.74 -10.78 16.66
CA ALA A 67 -9.99 -12.01 16.84
C ALA A 67 -10.13 -12.58 18.26
N ASN A 68 -10.26 -11.70 19.27
CA ASN A 68 -10.56 -12.06 20.65
C ASN A 68 -12.06 -12.42 20.76
N SER A 69 -12.37 -13.72 20.62
CA SER A 69 -13.71 -14.33 20.68
C SER A 69 -14.78 -13.46 21.36
N PRO A 70 -15.78 -12.94 20.62
CA PRO A 70 -16.83 -12.11 21.20
C PRO A 70 -17.66 -12.91 22.22
N GLU A 71 -17.98 -12.29 23.36
CA GLU A 71 -18.86 -12.88 24.38
C GLU A 71 -20.31 -12.90 23.88
N LEU A 72 -20.63 -13.83 22.99
CA LEU A 72 -21.97 -13.97 22.35
C LEU A 72 -22.95 -14.79 23.22
N GLY A 73 -22.59 -15.08 24.47
CA GLY A 73 -23.34 -15.94 25.39
C GLY A 73 -22.91 -17.41 25.36
N ALA A 74 -23.49 -18.24 26.24
CA ALA A 74 -23.06 -19.63 26.46
C ALA A 74 -23.76 -20.68 25.56
N SER A 75 -24.46 -20.24 24.51
CA SER A 75 -25.14 -21.19 23.61
C SER A 75 -24.15 -21.87 22.67
N PRO A 76 -24.40 -23.12 22.24
CA PRO A 76 -23.57 -23.79 21.22
C PRO A 76 -23.42 -22.97 19.93
N TYR A 77 -24.51 -22.35 19.48
CA TYR A 77 -24.52 -21.47 18.29
C TYR A 77 -23.65 -20.21 18.49
N ALA A 78 -23.66 -19.63 19.70
CA ALA A 78 -22.79 -18.49 20.02
C ALA A 78 -21.30 -18.87 19.93
N GLY A 79 -20.94 -20.10 20.33
CA GLY A 79 -19.59 -20.63 20.17
C GLY A 79 -19.17 -20.80 18.70
N GLU A 80 -20.06 -21.33 17.86
CA GLU A 80 -19.82 -21.48 16.41
C GLU A 80 -19.61 -20.12 15.73
N VAL A 81 -20.42 -19.12 16.07
CA VAL A 81 -20.28 -17.76 15.52
C VAL A 81 -18.98 -17.11 15.99
N ALA A 82 -18.64 -17.21 17.29
CA ALA A 82 -17.39 -16.66 17.81
C ALA A 82 -16.16 -17.29 17.14
N GLN A 83 -16.18 -18.61 16.92
CA GLN A 83 -15.12 -19.32 16.22
C GLN A 83 -15.03 -18.89 14.74
N HIS A 84 -16.17 -18.77 14.05
CA HIS A 84 -16.20 -18.31 12.67
C HIS A 84 -15.69 -16.87 12.51
N MET A 85 -16.07 -15.96 13.42
CA MET A 85 -15.58 -14.58 13.41
C MET A 85 -14.08 -14.50 13.67
N SER A 86 -13.56 -15.28 14.61
CA SER A 86 -12.12 -15.36 14.88
C SER A 86 -11.34 -15.91 13.67
N LEU A 87 -11.90 -16.92 12.97
CA LEU A 87 -11.31 -17.48 11.75
C LEU A 87 -11.30 -16.47 10.60
N VAL A 88 -12.41 -15.76 10.36
CA VAL A 88 -12.49 -14.74 9.30
C VAL A 88 -11.57 -13.55 9.61
N ALA A 89 -11.43 -13.20 10.89
CA ALA A 89 -10.56 -12.12 11.33
C ALA A 89 -9.08 -12.46 11.22
N SER A 90 -8.63 -13.63 11.70
CA SER A 90 -7.20 -13.95 11.82
C SER A 90 -6.85 -15.45 11.68
N GLY A 91 -7.74 -16.26 11.11
CA GLY A 91 -7.65 -17.72 11.13
C GLY A 91 -6.71 -18.35 10.12
N ASP A 92 -6.48 -17.70 8.97
CA ASP A 92 -5.62 -18.19 7.90
C ASP A 92 -5.01 -17.06 7.05
N ASP A 93 -4.21 -17.42 6.05
CA ASP A 93 -3.55 -16.49 5.13
C ASP A 93 -4.54 -15.67 4.27
N GLN A 94 -5.79 -16.14 4.15
CA GLN A 94 -6.87 -15.45 3.44
C GLN A 94 -7.79 -14.67 4.40
N SER A 95 -7.52 -14.69 5.71
CA SER A 95 -8.28 -13.90 6.67
C SER A 95 -8.14 -12.41 6.37
N ALA A 96 -9.18 -11.65 6.71
CA ALA A 96 -9.24 -10.23 6.38
C ALA A 96 -8.05 -9.45 6.95
N LYS A 97 -7.62 -9.77 8.19
CA LYS A 97 -6.45 -9.15 8.79
C LYS A 97 -5.16 -9.48 8.02
N THR A 98 -4.91 -10.74 7.71
CA THR A 98 -3.67 -11.14 7.00
C THR A 98 -3.58 -10.51 5.62
N GLN A 99 -4.71 -10.43 4.89
CA GLN A 99 -4.72 -9.77 3.58
C GLN A 99 -4.52 -8.25 3.67
N LEU A 100 -5.05 -7.58 4.70
CA LEU A 100 -4.83 -6.15 4.93
C LEU A 100 -3.41 -5.83 5.42
N GLU A 101 -2.80 -6.70 6.22
CA GLU A 101 -1.37 -6.63 6.58
C GLU A 101 -0.48 -6.84 5.35
N THR A 102 -0.88 -7.74 4.44
CA THR A 102 -0.18 -7.90 3.16
C THR A 102 -0.27 -6.64 2.31
N LEU A 103 -1.46 -6.04 2.21
CA LEU A 103 -1.64 -4.77 1.51
C LEU A 103 -0.80 -3.64 2.12
N GLN A 104 -0.73 -3.54 3.45
CA GLN A 104 0.16 -2.61 4.14
C GLN A 104 1.61 -2.74 3.65
N ASN A 105 2.16 -3.96 3.64
CA ASN A 105 3.53 -4.20 3.19
C ASN A 105 3.76 -3.82 1.71
N VAL A 106 2.75 -4.01 0.85
CA VAL A 106 2.84 -3.58 -0.56
C VAL A 106 2.86 -2.05 -0.66
N VAL A 107 1.98 -1.37 0.08
CA VAL A 107 1.89 0.10 0.09
C VAL A 107 3.17 0.73 0.62
N GLU A 108 3.75 0.20 1.70
CA GLU A 108 5.02 0.69 2.25
C GLU A 108 6.17 0.59 1.24
N ARG A 109 6.26 -0.51 0.49
CA ARG A 109 7.23 -0.66 -0.60
C ARG A 109 7.02 0.36 -1.71
N ALA A 110 5.77 0.62 -2.10
CA ALA A 110 5.44 1.62 -3.11
C ALA A 110 5.85 3.03 -2.66
N CYS A 111 5.59 3.41 -1.41
CA CYS A 111 6.04 4.68 -0.83
C CYS A 111 7.57 4.82 -0.89
N GLY A 112 8.31 3.77 -0.49
CA GLY A 112 9.78 3.78 -0.57
C GLY A 112 10.33 3.89 -2.00
N ALA A 113 9.64 3.29 -2.97
CA ALA A 113 9.99 3.44 -4.39
C ALA A 113 9.81 4.90 -4.86
N ILE A 114 8.73 5.56 -4.45
CA ILE A 114 8.47 6.97 -4.79
C ILE A 114 9.54 7.88 -4.18
N ASP A 115 9.91 7.68 -2.92
CA ASP A 115 10.98 8.47 -2.28
C ASP A 115 12.31 8.33 -3.02
N THR A 116 12.64 7.11 -3.44
CA THR A 116 13.85 6.83 -4.23
C THR A 116 13.81 7.56 -5.57
N ALA A 117 12.65 7.57 -6.24
CA ALA A 117 12.46 8.23 -7.52
C ALA A 117 12.58 9.76 -7.42
N ILE A 118 11.97 10.37 -6.40
CA ILE A 118 12.09 11.81 -6.11
C ILE A 118 13.54 12.19 -5.86
N SER A 119 14.26 11.40 -5.05
CA SER A 119 15.68 11.64 -4.74
C SER A 119 16.57 11.62 -5.99
N LYS A 120 16.34 10.66 -6.87
CA LYS A 120 17.06 10.55 -8.15
C LYS A 120 16.71 11.67 -9.12
N TYR A 121 15.44 12.05 -9.21
CA TYR A 121 15.01 13.21 -10.02
C TYR A 121 15.76 14.48 -9.60
N LYS A 122 15.78 14.80 -8.30
CA LYS A 122 16.49 15.96 -7.75
C LYS A 122 17.99 15.94 -8.05
N SER A 123 18.60 14.75 -7.95
CA SER A 123 20.03 14.58 -8.23
C SER A 123 20.36 14.76 -9.72
N SER A 124 19.50 14.25 -10.62
CA SER A 124 19.66 14.42 -12.07
C SER A 124 19.47 15.87 -12.51
N ASP A 125 18.46 16.55 -11.95
CA ASP A 125 18.18 17.97 -12.24
C ASP A 125 19.34 18.87 -11.78
N HIS A 126 19.88 18.61 -10.58
CA HIS A 126 21.05 19.30 -10.07
C HIS A 126 22.28 19.09 -10.97
N ALA A 127 22.55 17.86 -11.41
CA ALA A 127 23.66 17.56 -12.31
C ALA A 127 23.53 18.28 -13.67
N ALA A 128 22.34 18.28 -14.26
CA ALA A 128 22.08 18.98 -15.52
C ALA A 128 22.28 20.51 -15.39
N SER A 129 21.84 21.09 -14.27
CA SER A 129 22.02 22.52 -13.99
C SER A 129 23.50 22.93 -13.87
N VAL A 130 24.32 22.10 -13.24
CA VAL A 130 25.78 22.31 -13.14
C VAL A 130 26.44 22.26 -14.53
N ASP A 131 26.07 21.29 -15.36
CA ASP A 131 26.65 21.11 -16.70
C ASP A 131 26.32 22.31 -17.62
N LEU A 132 25.06 22.75 -17.64
CA LEU A 132 24.64 23.96 -18.36
C LEU A 132 25.36 25.22 -17.85
N SER A 133 25.56 25.33 -16.54
CA SER A 133 26.28 26.45 -15.92
C SER A 133 27.77 26.47 -16.24
N ASN A 134 28.36 25.33 -16.60
CA ASN A 134 29.76 25.24 -17.02
C ASN A 134 29.89 25.54 -18.51
N LEU A 135 29.00 25.00 -19.36
CA LEU A 135 28.94 25.35 -20.78
C LEU A 135 28.79 26.87 -20.98
N ASN A 136 27.91 27.54 -20.22
CA ASN A 136 27.74 28.98 -20.33
C ASN A 136 28.98 29.80 -19.92
N LYS A 137 29.90 29.24 -19.10
CA LYS A 137 31.17 29.90 -18.78
C LYS A 137 32.23 29.72 -19.86
N ASP A 138 32.20 28.60 -20.58
CA ASP A 138 33.17 28.31 -21.64
C ASP A 138 32.86 29.05 -22.95
N PHE A 139 31.60 29.49 -23.14
CA PHE A 139 31.15 30.24 -24.32
C PHE A 139 30.82 31.73 -24.05
N GLY A 140 31.10 32.22 -22.84
CA GLY A 140 30.83 33.60 -22.40
C GLY A 140 32.03 34.53 -22.38
#